data_AF-A0A950MT74-F1
#
_entry.id   AF-A0A950MT74-F1
#
_cell.length_a   1.000
_cell.length_b   1.000
_cell.length_c   1.000
_cell.angle_alpha   90.00
_cell.angle_beta   90.00
_cell.angle_gamma   90.00
#
_symmetry.space_group_name_H-M   'P 1'
#
loop_
_entity.id
_entity.type
_entity.pdbx_description
1 polymer ?
#
loop_
_entity_poly.entity_id
_entity_poly.type
_entity_poly.pdbx_seq_one_letter_code
_entity_poly.pdbx_strand_id
1 'polypeptide(L)'
;MSPSHTPIPAWAWVTPLLAGALVALKLAHIVPSDDVYVLVLAGLFLGATVFAAVHHAEVLALKLGEPFGSILLAVAVTVIEAGLIVSIMIAGADGSERVARDTVFAAVMIVLNGVVGLCLVLGAGRHFEQTFQLQGAVSALAVLGTLATLALILPNFAEAASGPSYSILQLEGVGLMSLVLWGVFVFVQTVKHRTYFLDAQAAADAGEAPHEVPGALTTLLSLGLLAVSLAAVVLLAKTLSYPVDVAIATAGLPKAFVGVVIALIVLMPEGLAAIKSALRNRLQNSINLAIGSAIASIGLTIPTVGLVSIVINRQIVLGVSQTDMTLLILTLYIAALTLGTGRTTVLQGAVHLVIFAAFMLVSAVP
;
A
#
# COMPACT_ATOMS: atom_id res chain seq x y z
N MET A 1 -31.91 -15.69 -21.22
CA MET A 1 -30.55 -16.15 -20.84
C MET A 1 -30.02 -15.14 -19.85
N SER A 2 -29.93 -15.50 -18.57
CA SER A 2 -29.31 -14.64 -17.57
C SER A 2 -27.84 -14.45 -17.94
N PRO A 3 -27.31 -13.21 -17.97
CA PRO A 3 -25.90 -13.00 -18.23
C PRO A 3 -25.11 -13.74 -17.15
N SER A 4 -24.17 -14.57 -17.60
CA SER A 4 -23.32 -15.38 -16.74
C SER A 4 -22.37 -14.45 -15.99
N HIS A 5 -22.75 -14.02 -14.79
CA HIS A 5 -21.82 -13.41 -13.85
C HIS A 5 -20.55 -14.23 -13.83
N THR A 6 -19.41 -13.62 -14.14
CA THR A 6 -18.11 -14.26 -13.93
C THR A 6 -18.06 -14.71 -12.47
N PRO A 7 -18.07 -16.03 -12.20
CA PRO A 7 -18.18 -16.50 -10.83
C PRO A 7 -16.91 -16.09 -10.11
N ILE A 8 -17.06 -15.46 -8.94
CA ILE A 8 -15.94 -15.16 -8.05
C ILE A 8 -15.15 -16.47 -7.88
N PRO A 9 -13.84 -16.47 -8.17
CA PRO A 9 -13.07 -17.69 -8.23
C PRO A 9 -13.04 -18.36 -6.85
N ALA A 10 -13.05 -19.69 -6.83
CA ALA A 10 -13.16 -20.45 -5.58
C ALA A 10 -12.07 -20.10 -4.55
N TRP A 11 -10.86 -19.78 -5.00
CA TRP A 11 -9.77 -19.37 -4.11
C TRP A 11 -10.11 -18.10 -3.31
N ALA A 12 -10.80 -17.12 -3.90
CA ALA A 12 -11.16 -15.87 -3.23
C ALA A 12 -12.25 -16.07 -2.15
N TRP A 13 -12.99 -17.18 -2.20
CA TRP A 13 -13.93 -17.59 -1.16
C TRP A 13 -13.27 -18.42 -0.07
N VAL A 14 -12.44 -19.38 -0.47
CA VAL A 14 -11.92 -20.40 0.41
C VAL A 14 -10.79 -19.84 1.29
N THR A 15 -9.92 -18.98 0.74
CA THR A 15 -8.73 -18.54 1.48
C THR A 15 -9.04 -17.70 2.72
N PRO A 16 -9.99 -16.73 2.72
CA PRO A 16 -10.33 -15.99 3.95
C PRO A 16 -10.96 -16.89 5.01
N LEU A 17 -11.75 -17.88 4.60
CA LEU A 17 -12.40 -18.83 5.51
C LEU A 17 -11.37 -19.80 6.12
N LEU A 18 -10.43 -20.31 5.32
CA LEU A 18 -9.34 -21.14 5.82
C LEU A 18 -8.41 -20.36 6.77
N ALA A 19 -8.11 -19.11 6.44
CA ALA A 19 -7.37 -18.20 7.32
C ALA A 19 -8.10 -18.02 8.66
N GLY A 20 -9.40 -17.73 8.61
CA GLY A 20 -10.24 -17.61 9.81
C GLY A 20 -10.30 -18.90 10.63
N ALA A 21 -10.41 -20.06 9.97
CA ALA A 21 -10.41 -21.36 10.64
C ALA A 21 -9.07 -21.64 11.32
N LEU A 22 -7.94 -21.34 10.67
CA LEU A 22 -6.61 -21.51 11.26
C LEU A 22 -6.44 -20.62 12.51
N VAL A 23 -6.90 -19.36 12.43
CA VAL A 23 -6.91 -18.45 13.59
C VAL A 23 -7.78 -19.02 14.71
N ALA A 24 -8.98 -19.51 14.41
CA ALA A 24 -9.88 -20.10 15.40
C ALA A 24 -9.28 -21.33 16.09
N LEU A 25 -8.66 -22.23 15.32
CA LEU A 25 -7.96 -23.42 15.84
C LEU A 25 -6.78 -23.03 16.75
N LYS A 26 -6.05 -21.97 16.39
CA LYS A 26 -4.95 -21.44 17.22
C LYS A 26 -5.47 -20.82 18.52
N LEU A 27 -6.55 -20.03 18.45
CA LEU A 27 -7.21 -19.44 19.62
C LEU A 27 -7.82 -20.50 20.55
N ALA A 28 -8.24 -21.64 20.00
CA ALA A 28 -8.73 -22.78 20.77
C ALA A 28 -7.61 -23.66 21.35
N HIS A 29 -6.34 -23.30 21.18
CA HIS A 29 -5.16 -24.07 21.60
C HIS A 29 -5.12 -25.51 21.05
N ILE A 30 -5.81 -25.79 19.94
CA ILE A 30 -5.83 -27.10 19.29
C ILE A 30 -4.55 -27.32 18.50
N VAL A 31 -3.99 -26.24 17.94
CA VAL A 31 -2.79 -26.27 17.09
C VAL A 31 -1.65 -25.56 17.83
N PRO A 32 -0.44 -26.15 17.92
CA PRO A 32 0.70 -25.51 18.57
C PRO A 32 1.04 -24.17 17.91
N SER A 33 1.34 -23.15 18.73
CA SER A 33 1.62 -21.79 18.25
C SER A 33 2.95 -21.65 17.52
N ASP A 34 3.89 -22.55 17.83
CA ASP A 34 5.31 -22.44 17.48
C ASP A 34 5.75 -23.50 16.46
N ASP A 35 4.82 -24.35 16.02
CA ASP A 35 5.10 -25.36 15.00
C ASP A 35 5.38 -24.68 13.66
N VAL A 36 6.55 -24.99 13.09
CA VAL A 36 7.03 -24.43 11.81
C VAL A 36 6.02 -24.64 10.69
N TYR A 37 5.35 -25.78 10.61
CA TYR A 37 4.36 -26.06 9.56
C TYR A 37 3.14 -25.14 9.68
N VAL A 38 2.72 -24.86 10.91
CA VAL A 38 1.59 -23.97 11.20
C VAL A 38 1.93 -22.53 10.84
N LEU A 39 3.17 -22.11 11.13
CA LEU A 39 3.66 -20.77 10.80
C LEU A 39 3.81 -20.55 9.29
N VAL A 40 4.36 -21.54 8.57
CA VAL A 40 4.43 -21.51 7.10
C VAL A 40 3.02 -21.45 6.50
N LEU A 41 2.10 -22.26 7.00
CA LEU A 41 0.71 -22.25 6.54
C LEU A 41 0.02 -20.91 6.82
N ALA A 42 0.25 -20.33 8.00
CA ALA A 42 -0.26 -19.00 8.35
C ALA A 42 0.26 -17.91 7.42
N GLY A 43 1.55 -17.95 7.05
CA GLY A 43 2.15 -17.02 6.08
C GLY A 43 1.55 -17.16 4.69
N LEU A 44 1.35 -18.39 4.21
CA LEU A 44 0.69 -18.66 2.93
C LEU A 44 -0.76 -18.17 2.92
N PHE A 45 -1.51 -18.44 3.99
CA PHE A 45 -2.88 -17.94 4.14
C PHE A 45 -2.93 -16.42 4.24
N LEU A 46 -2.00 -15.78 4.95
CA LEU A 46 -1.91 -14.31 4.99
C LEU A 46 -1.81 -13.75 3.56
N GLY A 47 -0.84 -14.21 2.78
CA GLY A 47 -0.66 -13.76 1.39
C GLY A 47 -1.90 -14.04 0.54
N ALA A 48 -2.43 -15.26 0.57
CA ALA A 48 -3.61 -15.64 -0.20
C ALA A 48 -4.88 -14.84 0.18
N THR A 49 -5.04 -14.50 1.46
CA THR A 49 -6.15 -13.67 1.94
C THR A 49 -5.96 -12.19 1.56
N VAL A 50 -4.73 -11.66 1.51
CA VAL A 50 -4.46 -10.32 0.97
C VAL A 50 -4.89 -10.23 -0.49
N PHE A 51 -4.51 -11.20 -1.32
CA PHE A 51 -4.98 -11.27 -2.72
C PHE A 51 -6.51 -11.40 -2.82
N ALA A 52 -7.14 -12.17 -1.94
CA ALA A 52 -8.60 -12.33 -1.94
C ALA A 52 -9.30 -11.03 -1.53
N ALA A 53 -8.79 -10.32 -0.53
CA ALA A 53 -9.30 -9.02 -0.11
C ALA A 53 -9.25 -8.01 -1.25
N VAL A 54 -8.10 -7.91 -1.94
CA VAL A 54 -7.96 -7.00 -3.09
C VAL A 54 -8.92 -7.42 -4.21
N HIS A 55 -9.08 -8.71 -4.50
CA HIS A 55 -10.04 -9.16 -5.50
C HIS A 55 -11.49 -8.77 -5.16
N HIS A 56 -11.92 -8.93 -3.90
CA HIS A 56 -13.25 -8.47 -3.47
C HIS A 56 -13.39 -6.94 -3.57
N ALA A 57 -12.33 -6.20 -3.26
CA ALA A 57 -12.29 -4.76 -3.46
C ALA A 57 -12.38 -4.38 -4.95
N GLU A 58 -11.75 -5.12 -5.87
CA GLU A 58 -11.87 -4.93 -7.32
C GLU A 58 -13.30 -5.16 -7.81
N VAL A 59 -13.96 -6.23 -7.34
CA VAL A 59 -15.37 -6.50 -7.69
C VAL A 59 -16.27 -5.34 -7.25
N LEU A 60 -16.08 -4.82 -6.04
CA LEU A 60 -16.81 -3.66 -5.57
C LEU A 60 -16.46 -2.38 -6.36
N ALA A 61 -15.18 -2.21 -6.72
CA ALA A 61 -14.70 -1.09 -7.51
C ALA A 61 -15.33 -1.04 -8.90
N LEU A 62 -15.54 -2.20 -9.56
CA LEU A 62 -16.23 -2.30 -10.85
C LEU A 62 -17.67 -1.76 -10.76
N LYS A 63 -18.35 -1.98 -9.64
CA LYS A 63 -19.70 -1.46 -9.43
C LYS A 63 -19.73 0.05 -9.15
N LEU A 64 -18.72 0.57 -8.45
CA LEU A 64 -18.61 2.01 -8.16
C LEU A 64 -18.19 2.81 -9.40
N GLY A 65 -17.44 2.19 -10.32
CA GLY A 65 -16.86 2.84 -11.49
C GLY A 65 -15.72 3.80 -11.13
N GLU A 66 -15.00 4.28 -12.15
CA GLU A 66 -13.90 5.22 -11.95
C GLU A 66 -14.43 6.65 -11.72
N PRO A 67 -13.89 7.39 -10.73
CA PRO A 67 -12.66 7.14 -9.98
C PRO A 67 -12.90 6.58 -8.56
N PHE A 68 -14.15 6.35 -8.16
CA PHE A 68 -14.48 5.84 -6.82
C PHE A 68 -13.95 4.42 -6.59
N GLY A 69 -13.92 3.59 -7.63
CA GLY A 69 -13.37 2.24 -7.58
C GLY A 69 -11.87 2.21 -7.21
N SER A 70 -11.06 3.09 -7.80
CA SER A 70 -9.63 3.20 -7.44
C SER A 70 -9.41 3.65 -5.99
N ILE A 71 -10.31 4.49 -5.47
CA ILE A 71 -10.23 4.92 -4.06
C ILE A 71 -10.61 3.78 -3.11
N LEU A 72 -11.66 3.02 -3.44
CA LEU A 72 -12.02 1.86 -2.63
C LEU A 72 -10.87 0.86 -2.54
N LEU A 73 -10.18 0.60 -3.66
CA LEU A 73 -8.99 -0.26 -3.70
C LEU A 73 -7.88 0.29 -2.79
N ALA A 74 -7.52 1.57 -2.95
CA ALA A 74 -6.49 2.20 -2.13
C ALA A 74 -6.83 2.16 -0.63
N VAL A 75 -8.10 2.40 -0.27
CA VAL A 75 -8.57 2.30 1.13
C VAL A 75 -8.50 0.86 1.62
N ALA A 76 -8.93 -0.13 0.85
CA ALA A 76 -8.87 -1.54 1.26
C ALA A 76 -7.44 -2.01 1.52
N VAL A 77 -6.51 -1.68 0.63
CA VAL A 77 -5.07 -1.96 0.78
C VAL A 77 -4.49 -1.24 2.00
N THR A 78 -4.87 0.03 2.20
CA THR A 78 -4.39 0.79 3.36
C THR A 78 -4.95 0.27 4.68
N VAL A 79 -6.19 -0.22 4.71
CA VAL A 79 -6.77 -0.86 5.91
C VAL A 79 -6.01 -2.14 6.25
N ILE A 80 -5.59 -2.91 5.24
CA ILE A 80 -4.68 -4.04 5.46
C ILE A 80 -3.38 -3.54 6.09
N GLU A 81 -2.70 -2.59 5.44
CA GLU A 81 -1.41 -2.06 5.90
C GLU A 81 -1.47 -1.53 7.34
N ALA A 82 -2.38 -0.59 7.62
CA ALA A 82 -2.58 0.00 8.93
C ALA A 82 -2.97 -1.06 9.96
N GLY A 83 -3.79 -2.04 9.59
CA GLY A 83 -4.16 -3.16 10.43
C GLY A 83 -2.96 -4.05 10.82
N LEU A 84 -2.07 -4.36 9.87
CA LEU A 84 -0.83 -5.09 10.14
C LEU A 84 0.08 -4.32 11.10
N ILE A 85 0.28 -3.02 10.84
CA ILE A 85 1.11 -2.14 11.68
C ILE A 85 0.55 -2.07 13.10
N VAL A 86 -0.75 -1.78 13.25
CA VAL A 86 -1.43 -1.69 14.55
C VAL A 86 -1.36 -3.01 15.31
N SER A 87 -1.53 -4.14 14.61
CA SER A 87 -1.44 -5.47 15.21
C SER A 87 -0.07 -5.71 15.85
N ILE A 88 1.01 -5.31 15.17
CA ILE A 88 2.38 -5.43 15.68
C ILE A 88 2.66 -4.44 16.81
N MET A 89 2.16 -3.20 16.69
CA MET A 89 2.25 -2.19 17.75
C MET A 89 1.59 -2.67 19.05
N ILE A 90 0.42 -3.30 18.97
CA ILE A 90 -0.32 -3.83 20.12
C ILE A 90 0.37 -5.09 20.68
N ALA A 91 0.93 -5.94 19.83
CA ALA A 91 1.73 -7.08 20.28
C ALA A 91 2.94 -6.63 21.11
N GLY A 92 3.48 -5.44 20.80
CA GLY A 92 4.37 -4.71 21.67
C GLY A 92 5.78 -5.27 21.78
N ALA A 93 6.23 -6.02 20.76
CA ALA A 93 7.59 -6.53 20.64
C ALA A 93 8.63 -5.40 20.52
N ASP A 94 9.88 -5.70 20.86
CA ASP A 94 10.99 -4.74 20.77
C ASP A 94 11.19 -4.25 19.32
N GLY A 95 11.13 -2.92 19.11
CA GLY A 95 11.21 -2.32 17.78
C GLY A 95 9.85 -1.97 17.17
N SER A 96 8.74 -2.39 17.80
CA SER A 96 7.37 -2.10 17.34
C SER A 96 7.07 -0.60 17.25
N GLU A 97 7.80 0.25 17.98
CA GLU A 97 7.70 1.71 17.94
C GLU A 97 8.12 2.33 16.59
N ARG A 98 8.90 1.58 15.79
CA ARG A 98 9.40 2.01 14.46
C ARG A 98 8.68 1.35 13.29
N VAL A 99 7.88 0.31 13.52
CA VAL A 99 7.23 -0.47 12.46
C VAL A 99 6.35 0.39 11.56
N ALA A 100 5.61 1.35 12.12
CA ALA A 100 4.79 2.26 11.34
C ALA A 100 5.63 3.09 10.36
N ARG A 101 6.72 3.68 10.85
CA ARG A 101 7.67 4.45 10.04
C ARG A 101 8.32 3.57 8.97
N ASP A 102 8.87 2.43 9.37
CA ASP A 102 9.65 1.57 8.47
C ASP A 102 8.76 1.01 7.35
N THR A 103 7.50 0.67 7.67
CA THR A 103 6.53 0.18 6.68
C THR A 103 6.11 1.29 5.73
N VAL A 104 5.72 2.47 6.23
CA VAL A 104 5.26 3.58 5.39
C VAL A 104 6.40 4.12 4.51
N PHE A 105 7.62 4.24 5.05
CA PHE A 105 8.80 4.59 4.26
C PHE A 105 9.05 3.56 3.16
N ALA A 106 9.06 2.27 3.50
CA ALA A 106 9.23 1.21 2.51
C ALA A 106 8.13 1.22 1.44
N ALA A 107 6.88 1.50 1.81
CA ALA A 107 5.77 1.60 0.88
C ALA A 107 6.01 2.69 -0.17
N VAL A 108 6.44 3.89 0.25
CA VAL A 108 6.79 4.98 -0.68
C VAL A 108 7.93 4.57 -1.60
N MET A 109 8.99 3.95 -1.05
CA MET A 109 10.16 3.54 -1.83
C MET A 109 9.82 2.43 -2.85
N ILE A 110 9.01 1.46 -2.45
CA ILE A 110 8.53 0.38 -3.32
C ILE A 110 7.65 0.94 -4.43
N VAL A 111 6.69 1.81 -4.11
CA VAL A 111 5.78 2.39 -5.10
C VAL A 111 6.54 3.27 -6.10
N LEU A 112 7.28 4.27 -5.63
CA LEU A 112 7.87 5.29 -6.51
C LEU A 112 9.08 4.78 -7.28
N ASN A 113 9.81 3.80 -6.76
CA ASN A 113 11.04 3.31 -7.41
C ASN A 113 10.87 1.91 -7.99
N GLY A 114 10.28 0.98 -7.22
CA GLY A 114 10.05 -0.39 -7.67
C GLY A 114 8.92 -0.50 -8.69
N VAL A 115 7.69 -0.21 -8.27
CA VAL A 115 6.49 -0.38 -9.10
C VAL A 115 6.50 0.59 -10.28
N VAL A 116 6.68 1.89 -10.04
CA VAL A 116 6.77 2.89 -11.13
C VAL A 116 7.96 2.58 -12.05
N GLY A 117 9.13 2.26 -11.51
CA GLY A 117 10.29 1.87 -12.33
C GLY A 117 10.01 0.69 -13.25
N LEU A 118 9.38 -0.38 -12.73
CA LEU A 118 8.98 -1.54 -13.53
C LEU A 118 7.93 -1.18 -14.59
N CYS A 119 6.92 -0.39 -14.24
CA CYS A 119 5.91 0.08 -15.19
C CYS A 119 6.55 0.85 -16.35
N LEU A 120 7.51 1.73 -16.06
CA LEU A 120 8.22 2.53 -17.07
C LEU A 120 9.11 1.66 -17.96
N VAL A 121 9.94 0.79 -17.40
CA VAL A 121 10.84 -0.07 -18.19
C VAL A 121 10.05 -1.06 -19.05
N LEU A 122 9.08 -1.77 -18.47
CA LEU A 122 8.31 -2.78 -19.17
C LEU A 122 7.33 -2.16 -20.18
N GLY A 123 6.72 -1.04 -19.81
CA GLY A 123 5.81 -0.29 -20.67
C GLY A 123 6.51 0.36 -21.85
N ALA A 124 7.58 1.13 -21.62
CA ALA A 124 8.37 1.74 -22.69
C ALA A 124 9.15 0.70 -23.51
N GLY A 125 9.57 -0.42 -22.91
CA GLY A 125 10.19 -1.52 -23.65
C GLY A 125 9.26 -2.16 -24.69
N ARG A 126 7.94 -2.14 -24.44
CA ARG A 126 6.93 -2.67 -25.38
C ARG A 126 6.38 -1.62 -26.33
N HIS A 127 6.20 -0.38 -25.87
CA HIS A 127 5.47 0.68 -26.59
C HIS A 127 6.36 1.86 -27.03
N PHE A 128 7.68 1.78 -26.82
CA PHE A 128 8.69 2.84 -27.00
C PHE A 128 8.50 4.04 -26.06
N GLU A 129 7.38 4.73 -26.15
CA GLU A 129 7.01 5.85 -25.29
C GLU A 129 5.52 5.79 -24.96
N GLN A 130 5.17 6.13 -23.72
CA GLN A 130 3.79 6.21 -23.27
C GLN A 130 3.50 7.60 -22.70
N THR A 131 2.30 8.11 -22.99
CA THR A 131 1.82 9.41 -22.51
C THR A 131 0.87 9.25 -21.34
N PHE A 132 0.85 10.24 -20.45
CA PHE A 132 -0.09 10.32 -19.33
C PHE A 132 -0.42 11.80 -19.03
N GLN A 133 -1.42 12.03 -18.20
CA GLN A 133 -1.85 13.36 -17.80
C GLN A 133 -0.91 13.93 -16.73
N LEU A 134 -0.09 14.87 -17.17
CA LEU A 134 0.92 15.55 -16.34
C LEU A 134 0.30 16.22 -15.10
N GLN A 135 -0.85 16.89 -15.26
CA GLN A 135 -1.48 17.62 -14.15
C GLN A 135 -1.84 16.70 -12.98
N GLY A 136 -2.39 15.51 -13.26
CA GLY A 136 -2.75 14.53 -12.22
C GLY A 136 -1.52 13.94 -11.53
N ALA A 137 -0.53 13.52 -12.33
CA ALA A 137 0.69 12.89 -11.80
C ALA A 137 1.51 13.84 -10.91
N VAL A 138 1.73 15.09 -11.35
CA VAL A 138 2.47 16.09 -10.58
C VAL A 138 1.71 16.48 -9.31
N SER A 139 0.38 16.63 -9.39
CA SER A 139 -0.45 16.93 -8.21
C SER A 139 -0.40 15.80 -7.18
N ALA A 140 -0.49 14.55 -7.62
CA ALA A 140 -0.38 13.37 -6.76
C ALA A 140 1.00 13.31 -6.09
N LEU A 141 2.08 13.54 -6.85
CA LEU A 141 3.43 13.57 -6.29
C LEU A 141 3.62 14.70 -5.28
N ALA A 142 3.06 15.89 -5.52
CA ALA A 142 3.13 17.01 -4.58
C ALA A 142 2.43 16.69 -3.25
N VAL A 143 1.27 16.04 -3.30
CA VAL A 143 0.56 15.54 -2.12
C VAL A 143 1.42 14.51 -1.39
N LEU A 144 1.94 13.50 -2.10
CA LEU A 144 2.78 12.46 -1.53
C LEU A 144 4.04 13.01 -0.88
N GLY A 145 4.75 13.92 -1.55
CA GLY A 145 5.96 14.55 -1.01
C GLY A 145 5.69 15.38 0.23
N THR A 146 4.55 16.09 0.27
CA THR A 146 4.12 16.85 1.45
C THR A 146 3.81 15.89 2.61
N LEU A 147 3.01 14.86 2.38
CA LEU A 147 2.68 13.85 3.38
C LEU A 147 3.93 13.15 3.92
N ALA A 148 4.82 12.69 3.03
CA ALA A 148 6.06 12.02 3.41
C ALA A 148 6.99 12.94 4.21
N THR A 149 7.11 14.21 3.83
CA THR A 149 7.94 15.17 4.57
C THR A 149 7.37 15.44 5.96
N LEU A 150 6.07 15.71 6.07
CA LEU A 150 5.41 15.98 7.35
C LEU A 150 5.43 14.75 8.27
N ALA A 151 5.21 13.55 7.73
CA ALA A 151 5.13 12.34 8.52
C ALA A 151 6.52 11.78 8.90
N LEU A 152 7.49 11.79 7.97
CA LEU A 152 8.72 11.00 8.10
C LEU A 152 10.00 11.84 8.27
N ILE A 153 10.04 13.08 7.75
CA ILE A 153 11.24 13.92 7.80
C ILE A 153 11.16 14.93 8.94
N LEU A 154 10.06 15.69 9.00
CA LEU A 154 9.86 16.77 9.97
C LEU A 154 9.94 16.33 11.45
N PRO A 155 9.56 15.11 11.88
CA PRO A 155 9.75 14.69 13.27
C PRO A 155 11.22 14.71 13.73
N ASN A 156 12.19 14.58 12.81
CA ASN A 156 13.62 14.65 13.14
C ASN A 156 14.07 16.04 13.57
N PHE A 157 13.29 17.07 13.25
CA PHE A 157 13.59 18.47 13.51
C PHE A 157 12.64 19.09 14.55
N ALA A 158 11.69 18.30 15.07
CA ALA A 158 10.78 18.75 16.11
C ALA A 158 11.45 18.64 17.48
N GLU A 159 11.47 19.75 18.23
CA GLU A 159 12.12 19.80 19.56
C GLU A 159 11.14 19.53 20.72
N ALA A 160 9.84 19.45 20.44
CA ALA A 160 8.81 19.36 21.48
C ALA A 160 8.66 17.95 22.10
N ALA A 161 9.32 16.94 21.55
CA ALA A 161 9.40 15.59 22.08
C ALA A 161 10.85 15.08 22.01
N SER A 162 11.17 14.09 22.84
CA SER A 162 12.49 13.47 22.84
C SER A 162 12.64 12.53 21.64
N GLY A 163 13.78 12.65 20.95
CA GLY A 163 14.10 11.81 19.80
C GLY A 163 13.30 12.15 18.53
N PRO A 164 13.38 11.31 17.48
CA PRO A 164 12.78 11.58 16.18
C PRO A 164 11.27 11.29 16.15
N SER A 165 10.52 12.02 16.97
CA SER A 165 9.09 11.81 17.22
C SER A 165 8.36 13.13 17.49
N TYR A 166 7.04 13.08 17.45
CA TYR A 166 6.19 14.22 17.76
C TYR A 166 5.67 14.18 19.20
N SER A 167 5.43 15.36 19.78
CA SER A 167 4.58 15.46 20.97
C SER A 167 3.14 15.09 20.64
N ILE A 168 2.31 14.78 21.64
CA ILE A 168 0.91 14.37 21.40
C ILE A 168 0.16 15.39 20.53
N LEU A 169 0.28 16.69 20.86
CA LEU A 169 -0.39 17.75 20.11
C LEU A 169 0.13 17.85 18.66
N GLN A 170 1.44 17.68 18.45
CA GLN A 170 2.01 17.67 17.11
C GLN A 170 1.57 16.44 16.31
N LEU A 171 1.48 15.27 16.95
CA LEU A 171 1.06 14.02 16.32
C LEU A 171 -0.40 14.09 15.89
N GLU A 172 -1.29 14.61 16.74
CA GLU A 172 -2.70 14.85 16.38
C GLU A 172 -2.81 15.88 15.25
N GLY A 173 -2.04 16.97 15.32
CA GLY A 173 -2.00 17.98 14.27
C GLY A 173 -1.54 17.43 12.92
N VAL A 174 -0.43 16.67 12.90
CA VAL A 174 0.10 16.04 11.68
C VAL A 174 -0.82 14.95 11.16
N GLY A 175 -1.42 14.15 12.04
CA GLY A 175 -2.45 13.18 11.69
C GLY A 175 -3.66 13.84 11.00
N LEU A 176 -4.18 14.93 11.59
CA LEU A 176 -5.29 15.69 11.02
C LEU A 176 -4.91 16.33 9.68
N MET A 177 -3.74 16.98 9.59
CA MET A 177 -3.26 17.57 8.32
C MET A 177 -3.11 16.51 7.23
N SER A 178 -2.62 15.32 7.58
CA SER A 178 -2.48 14.20 6.65
C SER A 178 -3.84 13.72 6.13
N LEU A 179 -4.80 13.56 7.04
CA LEU A 179 -6.17 13.16 6.69
C LEU A 179 -6.88 14.21 5.83
N VAL A 180 -6.72 15.50 6.16
CA VAL A 180 -7.28 16.62 5.39
C VAL A 180 -6.68 16.64 3.98
N LEU A 181 -5.35 16.53 3.86
CA LEU A 181 -4.69 16.57 2.57
C LEU A 181 -5.08 15.36 1.70
N TRP A 182 -5.19 14.17 2.28
CA TRP A 182 -5.73 12.99 1.61
C TRP A 182 -7.19 13.20 1.15
N GLY A 183 -8.05 13.75 2.02
CA GLY A 183 -9.44 14.03 1.70
C GLY A 183 -9.60 15.07 0.57
N VAL A 184 -8.77 16.12 0.59
CA VAL A 184 -8.71 17.12 -0.50
C VAL A 184 -8.25 16.48 -1.81
N PHE A 185 -7.22 15.63 -1.77
CA PHE A 185 -6.74 14.91 -2.94
C PHE A 185 -7.86 14.02 -3.53
N VAL A 186 -8.54 13.24 -2.69
CA VAL A 186 -9.67 12.40 -3.09
C VAL A 186 -10.80 13.25 -3.69
N PHE A 187 -11.16 14.38 -3.08
CA PHE A 187 -12.19 15.28 -3.61
C PHE A 187 -11.81 15.87 -4.97
N VAL A 188 -10.55 16.26 -5.15
CA VAL A 188 -10.04 16.78 -6.43
C VAL A 188 -10.03 15.70 -7.49
N GLN A 189 -9.60 14.48 -7.14
CA GLN A 189 -9.57 13.32 -8.04
C GLN A 189 -10.97 12.84 -8.45
N THR A 190 -11.98 12.97 -7.57
CA THR A 190 -13.33 12.44 -7.79
C THR A 190 -14.30 13.44 -8.40
N VAL A 191 -14.28 14.68 -7.92
CA VAL A 191 -15.31 15.66 -8.23
C VAL A 191 -14.74 16.81 -9.02
N LYS A 192 -13.76 17.54 -8.47
CA LYS A 192 -13.42 18.87 -8.97
C LYS A 192 -12.56 18.86 -10.24
N HIS A 193 -11.55 18.00 -10.31
CA HIS A 193 -10.63 17.90 -11.46
C HIS A 193 -10.45 16.46 -11.92
N ARG A 194 -11.54 15.68 -11.92
CA ARG A 194 -11.56 14.27 -12.31
C ARG A 194 -10.89 14.02 -13.67
N THR A 195 -11.05 14.92 -14.62
CA THR A 195 -10.47 14.81 -15.97
C THR A 195 -8.94 14.77 -16.00
N TYR A 196 -8.26 15.21 -14.93
CA TYR A 196 -6.79 15.12 -14.80
C TYR A 196 -6.29 13.76 -14.32
N PHE A 197 -7.20 12.85 -13.98
CA PHE A 197 -6.89 11.52 -13.48
C PHE A 197 -7.52 10.41 -14.34
N LEU A 198 -8.31 10.72 -15.36
CA LEU A 198 -8.92 9.70 -16.21
C LEU A 198 -7.99 9.34 -17.37
N ASP A 199 -7.84 8.05 -17.65
CA ASP A 199 -7.12 7.59 -18.83
C ASP A 199 -7.98 7.80 -20.09
N ALA A 200 -7.55 8.74 -20.95
CA ALA A 200 -8.22 9.05 -22.20
C ALA A 200 -8.26 7.86 -23.18
N GLN A 201 -7.24 6.99 -23.12
CA GLN A 201 -7.17 5.78 -23.94
C GLN A 201 -8.17 4.73 -23.45
N ALA A 202 -8.30 4.57 -22.13
CA ALA A 202 -9.29 3.66 -21.54
C ALA A 202 -10.73 4.11 -21.85
N ALA A 203 -10.99 5.42 -21.89
CA ALA A 203 -12.29 5.96 -22.29
C ALA A 203 -12.62 5.68 -23.77
N ALA A 204 -11.61 5.65 -24.65
CA ALA A 204 -11.78 5.27 -26.06
C ALA A 204 -12.04 3.76 -26.22
N ASP A 205 -11.29 2.92 -25.50
CA ASP A 205 -11.46 1.45 -25.51
C ASP A 205 -12.78 0.99 -24.87
N ALA A 206 -13.31 1.75 -23.90
CA ALA A 206 -14.56 1.43 -23.20
C ALA A 206 -15.80 1.48 -24.11
N GLY A 207 -15.69 2.02 -25.32
CA GLY A 207 -16.72 1.93 -26.36
C GLY A 207 -16.91 0.53 -26.95
N GLU A 208 -15.99 -0.41 -26.75
CA GLU A 208 -15.96 -1.70 -27.46
C GLU A 208 -16.39 -2.92 -26.61
N ALA A 209 -16.46 -2.84 -25.28
CA ALA A 209 -17.00 -3.93 -24.45
C ALA A 209 -17.50 -3.43 -23.07
N PRO A 210 -18.82 -3.54 -22.75
CA PRO A 210 -19.32 -3.24 -21.41
C PRO A 210 -18.67 -4.20 -20.40
N HIS A 211 -17.97 -3.69 -19.40
CA HIS A 211 -17.64 -4.51 -18.24
C HIS A 211 -18.98 -4.85 -17.55
N GLU A 212 -19.30 -6.14 -17.43
CA GLU A 212 -20.52 -6.56 -16.75
C GLU A 212 -20.51 -6.06 -15.31
N VAL A 213 -21.46 -5.19 -14.98
CA VAL A 213 -21.60 -4.66 -13.62
C VAL A 213 -22.03 -5.81 -12.69
N PRO A 214 -21.35 -6.03 -11.56
CA PRO A 214 -21.69 -7.11 -10.64
C PRO A 214 -23.12 -6.97 -10.10
N GLY A 215 -23.86 -8.09 -10.07
CA GLY A 215 -25.22 -8.14 -9.52
C GLY A 215 -25.27 -7.84 -8.02
N ALA A 216 -26.42 -7.41 -7.49
CA ALA A 216 -26.57 -6.97 -6.10
C ALA A 216 -26.10 -8.02 -5.06
N LEU A 217 -26.42 -9.30 -5.29
CA LEU A 217 -25.97 -10.39 -4.42
C LEU A 217 -24.45 -10.54 -4.42
N THR A 218 -23.81 -10.51 -5.60
CA THR A 218 -22.35 -10.60 -5.73
C THR A 218 -21.64 -9.43 -5.04
N THR A 219 -22.23 -8.23 -5.10
CA THR A 219 -21.72 -7.05 -4.38
C THR A 219 -21.77 -7.26 -2.87
N LEU A 220 -22.93 -7.70 -2.34
CA LEU A 220 -23.12 -7.87 -0.91
C LEU A 220 -22.21 -8.98 -0.35
N LEU A 221 -22.07 -10.08 -1.10
CA LEU A 221 -21.15 -11.16 -0.77
C LEU A 221 -19.69 -10.70 -0.79
N SER A 222 -19.28 -9.95 -1.82
CA SER A 222 -17.91 -9.40 -1.91
C SER A 222 -17.63 -8.41 -0.78
N LEU A 223 -18.60 -7.60 -0.38
CA LEU A 223 -18.46 -6.69 0.76
C LEU A 223 -18.29 -7.45 2.08
N GLY A 224 -19.11 -8.49 2.31
CA GLY A 224 -18.98 -9.34 3.50
C GLY A 224 -17.63 -10.08 3.53
N LEU A 225 -17.21 -10.65 2.40
CA LEU A 225 -15.94 -11.36 2.30
C LEU A 225 -14.74 -10.43 2.39
N LEU A 226 -14.83 -9.20 1.89
CA LEU A 226 -13.80 -8.18 2.10
C LEU A 226 -13.61 -7.94 3.59
N ALA A 227 -14.69 -7.68 4.34
CA ALA A 227 -14.61 -7.47 5.79
C ALA A 227 -14.01 -8.69 6.53
N VAL A 228 -14.42 -9.91 6.17
CA VAL A 228 -13.84 -11.15 6.72
C VAL A 228 -12.36 -11.29 6.39
N SER A 229 -11.97 -10.98 5.15
CA SER A 229 -10.58 -11.04 4.71
C SER A 229 -9.70 -10.05 5.47
N LEU A 230 -10.16 -8.81 5.64
CA LEU A 230 -9.47 -7.79 6.43
C LEU A 230 -9.27 -8.24 7.88
N ALA A 231 -10.32 -8.75 8.52
CA ALA A 231 -10.23 -9.27 9.89
C ALA A 231 -9.25 -10.46 9.99
N ALA A 232 -9.33 -11.42 9.07
CA ALA A 232 -8.45 -12.58 9.04
C ALA A 232 -6.98 -12.18 8.84
N VAL A 233 -6.70 -11.21 7.98
CA VAL A 233 -5.34 -10.69 7.74
C VAL A 233 -4.77 -10.05 9.00
N VAL A 234 -5.53 -9.18 9.68
CA VAL A 234 -5.08 -8.54 10.94
C VAL A 234 -4.79 -9.57 12.04
N LEU A 235 -5.65 -10.60 12.15
CA LEU A 235 -5.47 -11.66 13.14
C LEU A 235 -4.27 -12.55 12.82
N LEU A 236 -4.08 -12.94 11.56
CA LEU A 236 -2.90 -13.69 11.11
C LEU A 236 -1.60 -12.88 11.26
N ALA A 237 -1.64 -11.57 11.06
CA ALA A 237 -0.48 -10.71 11.29
C ALA A 237 0.02 -10.79 12.72
N LYS A 238 -0.93 -10.79 13.68
CA LYS A 238 -0.60 -10.92 15.09
C LYS A 238 0.13 -12.22 15.38
N THR A 239 -0.30 -13.31 14.73
CA THR A 239 0.29 -14.64 14.93
C THR A 239 1.64 -14.79 14.26
N LEU A 240 1.91 -14.02 13.19
CA LEU A 240 3.15 -14.04 12.43
C LEU A 240 4.19 -13.00 12.88
N SER A 241 3.81 -11.98 13.65
CA SER A 241 4.69 -10.89 14.10
C SER A 241 6.02 -11.38 14.68
N TYR A 242 5.98 -12.25 15.69
CA TYR A 242 7.19 -12.80 16.31
C TYR A 242 7.97 -13.75 15.39
N PRO A 243 7.34 -14.75 14.73
CA PRO A 243 8.00 -15.59 13.73
C PRO A 243 8.72 -14.82 12.62
N VAL A 244 8.13 -13.72 12.14
CA VAL A 244 8.72 -12.87 11.10
C VAL A 244 9.97 -12.15 11.64
N ASP A 245 9.93 -11.63 12.87
CA ASP A 245 11.11 -11.03 13.53
C ASP A 245 12.25 -12.04 13.65
N VAL A 246 11.95 -13.28 14.09
CA VAL A 246 12.94 -14.36 14.18
C VAL A 246 13.49 -14.76 12.80
N ALA A 247 12.62 -14.87 11.78
CA ALA A 247 13.04 -15.20 10.41
C ALA A 247 13.98 -14.13 9.83
N ILE A 248 13.69 -12.86 10.08
CA ILE A 248 14.53 -11.72 9.65
C ILE A 248 15.88 -11.74 10.38
N ALA A 249 15.86 -11.93 11.70
CA ALA A 249 17.08 -12.01 12.50
C ALA A 249 17.98 -13.20 12.10
N THR A 250 17.38 -14.36 11.82
CA THR A 250 18.12 -15.57 11.37
C THR A 250 18.65 -15.43 9.95
N ALA A 251 18.01 -14.62 9.09
CA ALA A 251 18.54 -14.23 7.79
C ALA A 251 19.67 -13.18 7.86
N GLY A 252 20.01 -12.69 9.07
CA GLY A 252 21.03 -11.65 9.26
C GLY A 252 20.56 -10.25 8.88
N LEU A 253 19.25 -10.05 8.72
CA LEU A 253 18.65 -8.77 8.32
C LEU A 253 18.26 -7.93 9.55
N PRO A 254 18.26 -6.59 9.44
CA PRO A 254 17.89 -5.71 10.55
C PRO A 254 16.38 -5.72 10.80
N LYS A 255 15.97 -5.41 12.04
CA LYS A 255 14.53 -5.32 12.42
C LYS A 255 13.71 -4.36 11.56
N ALA A 256 14.32 -3.29 11.05
CA ALA A 256 13.64 -2.36 10.15
C ALA A 256 13.14 -3.03 8.84
N PHE A 257 13.76 -4.14 8.45
CA PHE A 257 13.36 -4.92 7.28
C PHE A 257 11.96 -5.56 7.44
N VAL A 258 11.43 -5.67 8.66
CA VAL A 258 10.04 -6.07 8.92
C VAL A 258 9.09 -5.15 8.15
N GLY A 259 9.33 -3.83 8.19
CA GLY A 259 8.51 -2.86 7.46
C GLY A 259 8.55 -3.07 5.95
N VAL A 260 9.72 -3.44 5.40
CA VAL A 260 9.87 -3.77 3.97
C VAL A 260 9.06 -5.00 3.59
N VAL A 261 9.10 -6.06 4.41
CA VAL A 261 8.33 -7.29 4.17
C VAL A 261 6.83 -7.01 4.22
N ILE A 262 6.36 -6.23 5.20
CA ILE A 262 4.96 -5.83 5.32
C ILE A 262 4.53 -5.04 4.07
N ALA A 263 5.27 -3.99 3.72
CA ALA A 263 4.97 -3.16 2.56
C ALA A 263 4.93 -3.98 1.26
N LEU A 264 5.88 -4.91 1.06
CA LEU A 264 5.89 -5.79 -0.10
C LEU A 264 4.65 -6.68 -0.18
N ILE A 265 4.27 -7.33 0.92
CA ILE A 265 3.10 -8.23 0.95
C ILE A 265 1.81 -7.46 0.62
N VAL A 266 1.66 -6.27 1.19
CA VAL A 266 0.43 -5.47 1.05
C VAL A 266 0.33 -4.81 -0.33
N LEU A 267 1.44 -4.27 -0.85
CA LEU A 267 1.46 -3.57 -2.14
C LEU A 267 1.55 -4.52 -3.33
N MET A 268 1.86 -5.80 -3.13
CA MET A 268 2.07 -6.76 -4.22
C MET A 268 0.89 -6.85 -5.20
N PRO A 269 -0.38 -7.03 -4.76
CA PRO A 269 -1.50 -7.12 -5.69
C PRO A 269 -1.65 -5.86 -6.56
N GLU A 270 -1.49 -4.68 -5.95
CA GLU A 270 -1.62 -3.39 -6.63
C GLU A 270 -0.44 -3.08 -7.55
N GLY A 271 0.78 -3.44 -7.14
CA GLY A 271 1.97 -3.35 -7.99
C GLY A 271 1.85 -4.23 -9.23
N LEU A 272 1.33 -5.45 -9.10
CA LEU A 272 1.07 -6.33 -10.24
C LEU A 272 -0.03 -5.77 -11.15
N ALA A 273 -1.10 -5.19 -10.58
CA ALA A 273 -2.16 -4.54 -11.34
C ALA A 273 -1.63 -3.32 -12.13
N ALA A 274 -0.78 -2.49 -11.51
CA ALA A 274 -0.13 -1.36 -12.15
C ALA A 274 0.78 -1.80 -13.31
N ILE A 275 1.65 -2.80 -13.10
CA ILE A 275 2.52 -3.33 -14.15
C ILE A 275 1.71 -3.88 -15.33
N LYS A 276 0.65 -4.63 -15.04
CA LYS A 276 -0.25 -5.18 -16.07
C LYS A 276 -0.96 -4.07 -16.85
N SER A 277 -1.34 -2.97 -16.19
CA SER A 277 -1.93 -1.80 -16.83
C SER A 277 -0.92 -1.09 -17.74
N ALA A 278 0.34 -0.93 -17.29
CA ALA A 278 1.40 -0.30 -18.07
C ALA A 278 1.71 -1.11 -19.35
N LEU A 279 1.78 -2.43 -19.24
CA LEU A 279 1.97 -3.35 -20.38
C LEU A 279 0.83 -3.28 -21.40
N ARG A 280 -0.38 -2.91 -20.97
CA ARG A 280 -1.57 -2.71 -21.82
C ARG A 280 -1.69 -1.29 -22.38
N ASN A 281 -0.62 -0.50 -22.30
CA ASN A 281 -0.58 0.89 -22.72
C ASN A 281 -1.51 1.83 -21.94
N ARG A 282 -1.87 1.48 -20.69
CA ARG A 282 -2.70 2.26 -19.77
C ARG A 282 -1.86 2.79 -18.62
N LEU A 283 -0.87 3.62 -18.96
CA LEU A 283 0.10 4.12 -17.99
C LEU A 283 -0.54 5.08 -16.96
N GLN A 284 -1.52 5.90 -17.37
CA GLN A 284 -2.25 6.77 -16.45
C GLN A 284 -2.88 5.98 -15.31
N ASN A 285 -3.57 4.88 -15.62
CA ASN A 285 -4.15 4.00 -14.62
C ASN A 285 -3.08 3.38 -13.70
N SER A 286 -1.93 3.02 -14.27
CA SER A 286 -0.80 2.46 -13.52
C SER A 286 -0.24 3.44 -12.50
N ILE A 287 -0.07 4.71 -12.90
CA ILE A 287 0.40 5.80 -12.04
C ILE A 287 -0.63 6.12 -10.96
N ASN A 288 -1.91 6.21 -11.32
CA ASN A 288 -2.99 6.50 -10.39
C ASN A 288 -3.11 5.42 -9.30
N LEU A 289 -3.03 4.15 -9.67
CA LEU A 289 -3.02 3.03 -8.73
C LEU A 289 -1.80 3.14 -7.81
N ALA A 290 -0.60 3.15 -8.38
CA ALA A 290 0.64 3.14 -7.61
C ALA A 290 0.74 4.35 -6.66
N ILE A 291 0.69 5.58 -7.18
CA ILE A 291 0.86 6.80 -6.36
C ILE A 291 -0.35 7.03 -5.45
N GLY A 292 -1.56 6.73 -5.91
CA GLY A 292 -2.77 6.83 -5.08
C GLY A 292 -2.69 5.95 -3.84
N SER A 293 -2.16 4.72 -3.99
CA SER A 293 -1.89 3.81 -2.87
C SER A 293 -0.90 4.39 -1.86
N ALA A 294 0.23 4.94 -2.33
CA ALA A 294 1.21 5.57 -1.43
C ALA A 294 0.65 6.80 -0.70
N ILE A 295 -0.18 7.61 -1.38
CA ILE A 295 -0.87 8.75 -0.76
C ILE A 295 -1.84 8.27 0.32
N ALA A 296 -2.62 7.22 0.03
CA ALA A 296 -3.55 6.63 0.99
C ALA A 296 -2.83 6.02 2.19
N SER A 297 -1.74 5.27 1.95
CA SER A 297 -0.86 4.71 2.97
C SER A 297 -0.45 5.78 3.98
N ILE A 298 0.17 6.89 3.58
CA ILE A 298 0.55 7.93 4.55
C ILE A 298 -0.69 8.64 5.12
N GLY A 299 -1.62 9.04 4.24
CA GLY A 299 -2.75 9.88 4.57
C GLY A 299 -3.74 9.27 5.57
N LEU A 300 -3.84 7.93 5.59
CA LEU A 300 -4.72 7.18 6.49
C LEU A 300 -3.95 6.43 7.59
N THR A 301 -2.77 5.86 7.29
CA THR A 301 -2.02 5.08 8.29
C THR A 301 -1.50 5.99 9.40
N ILE A 302 -0.89 7.14 9.10
CA ILE A 302 -0.33 8.06 10.10
C ILE A 302 -1.37 8.51 11.15
N PRO A 303 -2.54 9.05 10.77
CA PRO A 303 -3.57 9.39 11.76
C PRO A 303 -4.06 8.17 12.54
N THR A 304 -4.17 7.00 11.89
CA THR A 304 -4.62 5.77 12.56
C THR A 304 -3.62 5.30 13.61
N VAL A 305 -2.34 5.18 13.25
CA VAL A 305 -1.29 4.73 14.20
C VAL A 305 -1.06 5.76 15.29
N GLY A 306 -1.19 7.07 14.99
CA GLY A 306 -1.08 8.12 15.98
C GLY A 306 -2.22 8.09 17.01
N LEU A 307 -3.45 7.84 16.56
CA LEU A 307 -4.58 7.66 17.47
C LEU A 307 -4.38 6.42 18.34
N VAL A 308 -4.00 5.29 17.73
CA VAL A 308 -3.73 4.04 18.46
C VAL A 308 -2.61 4.24 19.47
N SER A 309 -1.52 4.93 19.10
CA SER A 309 -0.37 5.15 19.98
C SER A 309 -0.73 5.96 21.23
N ILE A 310 -1.62 6.95 21.10
CA ILE A 310 -2.17 7.72 22.22
C ILE A 310 -3.01 6.82 23.13
N VAL A 311 -3.88 5.99 22.56
CA VAL A 311 -4.75 5.08 23.32
C VAL A 311 -3.94 4.04 24.11
N ILE A 312 -2.89 3.46 23.51
CA ILE A 312 -2.02 2.49 24.17
C ILE A 312 -0.91 3.13 25.01
N ASN A 313 -0.86 4.46 25.06
CA ASN A 313 0.15 5.27 25.75
C ASN A 313 1.60 4.85 25.41
N ARG A 314 1.88 4.66 24.12
CA ARG A 314 3.23 4.36 23.60
C ARG A 314 3.66 5.45 22.63
N GLN A 315 4.90 5.88 22.77
CA GLN A 315 5.52 6.81 21.83
C GLN A 315 5.89 6.06 20.53
N ILE A 316 5.47 6.60 19.39
CA ILE A 316 5.88 6.10 18.07
C ILE A 316 7.03 6.94 17.53
N VAL A 317 7.99 6.28 16.90
CA VAL A 317 9.12 6.93 16.25
C VAL A 317 8.81 7.02 14.77
N LEU A 318 8.51 8.23 14.31
CA LEU A 318 8.14 8.49 12.91
C LEU A 318 9.30 9.03 12.07
N GLY A 319 10.28 9.69 12.69
CA GLY A 319 11.42 10.24 11.97
C GLY A 319 12.33 9.15 11.40
N VAL A 320 12.58 9.21 10.09
CA VAL A 320 13.47 8.27 9.38
C VAL A 320 14.94 8.63 9.60
N SER A 321 15.83 7.65 9.38
CA SER A 321 17.27 7.89 9.51
C SER A 321 17.79 8.91 8.49
N GLN A 322 19.00 9.43 8.67
CA GLN A 322 19.62 10.36 7.71
C GLN A 322 19.81 9.71 6.33
N THR A 323 20.14 8.43 6.30
CA THR A 323 20.29 7.64 5.06
C THR A 323 18.94 7.51 4.34
N ASP A 324 17.89 7.13 5.07
CA ASP A 324 16.54 6.99 4.53
C ASP A 324 15.95 8.33 4.07
N MET A 325 16.21 9.41 4.81
CA MET A 325 15.84 10.77 4.44
C MET A 325 16.50 11.17 3.12
N THR A 326 17.78 10.84 2.93
CA THR A 326 18.51 11.13 1.69
C THR A 326 17.93 10.36 0.51
N LEU A 327 17.61 9.08 0.70
CA LEU A 327 16.96 8.25 -0.32
C LEU A 327 15.55 8.78 -0.65
N LEU A 328 14.76 9.16 0.35
CA LEU A 328 13.43 9.73 0.15
C LEU A 328 13.47 11.03 -0.66
N ILE A 329 14.39 11.94 -0.33
CA ILE A 329 14.57 13.20 -1.07
C ILE A 329 14.99 12.91 -2.51
N LEU A 330 15.94 12.00 -2.73
CA LEU A 330 16.37 11.59 -4.07
C LEU A 330 15.19 11.01 -4.86
N THR A 331 14.40 10.13 -4.25
CA THR A 331 13.21 9.53 -4.87
C THR A 331 12.18 10.58 -5.25
N LEU A 332 11.84 11.52 -4.36
CA LEU A 332 10.87 12.58 -4.66
C LEU A 332 11.38 13.51 -5.76
N TYR A 333 12.67 13.86 -5.75
CA TYR A 333 13.29 14.68 -6.77
C TYR A 333 13.26 14.00 -8.14
N ILE A 334 13.70 12.75 -8.24
CA ILE A 334 13.70 11.98 -9.49
C ILE A 334 12.28 11.71 -9.97
N ALA A 335 11.34 11.38 -9.09
CA ALA A 335 9.94 11.23 -9.44
C ALA A 335 9.35 12.53 -10.03
N ALA A 336 9.73 13.70 -9.50
CA ALA A 336 9.27 14.98 -10.02
C ALA A 336 9.80 15.26 -11.43
N LEU A 337 11.07 14.94 -11.69
CA LEU A 337 11.66 15.04 -13.02
C LEU A 337 11.04 14.05 -14.01
N THR A 338 10.82 12.80 -13.60
CA THR A 338 10.22 11.76 -14.44
C THR A 338 8.78 12.12 -14.81
N LEU A 339 7.94 12.40 -13.80
CA LEU A 339 6.51 12.67 -14.00
C LEU A 339 6.23 14.05 -14.61
N GLY A 340 7.17 15.00 -14.45
CA GLY A 340 7.08 16.36 -15.00
C GLY A 340 7.28 16.46 -16.51
N THR A 341 7.53 15.35 -17.22
CA THR A 341 7.70 15.35 -18.68
C THR A 341 6.44 14.93 -19.46
N GLY A 342 5.47 14.28 -18.80
CA GLY A 342 4.24 13.77 -19.43
C GLY A 342 4.44 12.60 -20.42
N ARG A 343 5.69 12.17 -20.62
CA ARG A 343 6.09 11.05 -21.47
C ARG A 343 7.03 10.16 -20.68
N THR A 344 7.19 8.91 -21.12
CA THR A 344 8.00 7.92 -20.42
C THR A 344 9.08 7.35 -21.29
N THR A 345 10.22 7.08 -20.66
CA THR A 345 11.39 6.46 -21.29
C THR A 345 11.92 5.32 -20.43
N VAL A 346 12.55 4.34 -21.09
CA VAL A 346 13.23 3.23 -20.40
C VAL A 346 14.31 3.75 -19.45
N LEU A 347 15.01 4.84 -19.81
CA LEU A 347 16.05 5.44 -18.97
C LEU A 347 15.48 5.93 -17.64
N GLN A 348 14.37 6.66 -17.65
CA GLN A 348 13.71 7.09 -16.40
C GLN A 348 13.33 5.89 -15.53
N GLY A 349 12.76 4.84 -16.14
CA GLY A 349 12.44 3.60 -15.42
C GLY A 349 13.68 2.94 -14.80
N ALA A 350 14.78 2.85 -15.54
CA ALA A 350 16.04 2.28 -15.05
C ALA A 350 16.61 3.08 -13.87
N VAL A 351 16.55 4.42 -13.91
CA VAL A 351 16.98 5.28 -12.80
C VAL A 351 16.17 4.96 -11.53
N HIS A 352 14.85 4.87 -11.64
CA HIS A 352 14.00 4.45 -10.52
C HIS A 352 14.37 3.07 -9.98
N LEU A 353 14.60 2.08 -10.84
CA LEU A 353 15.01 0.74 -10.41
C LEU A 353 16.38 0.70 -9.73
N VAL A 354 17.33 1.55 -10.14
CA VAL A 354 18.63 1.68 -9.45
C VAL A 354 18.45 2.26 -8.05
N ILE A 355 17.57 3.27 -7.88
CA ILE A 355 17.25 3.82 -6.56
C ILE A 355 16.55 2.76 -5.70
N PHE A 356 15.66 1.97 -6.28
CA PHE A 356 15.02 0.84 -5.59
C PHE A 356 16.05 -0.20 -5.12
N ALA A 357 17.00 -0.57 -5.99
CA ALA A 357 18.07 -1.50 -5.64
C ALA A 357 18.96 -0.95 -4.51
N ALA A 358 19.29 0.35 -4.54
CA ALA A 358 20.03 1.00 -3.47
C ALA A 358 19.25 0.99 -2.14
N PHE A 359 17.95 1.27 -2.18
CA PHE A 359 17.06 1.17 -1.01
C PHE A 359 17.04 -0.26 -0.44
N MET A 360 16.89 -1.29 -1.28
CA MET A 360 16.89 -2.68 -0.84
C MET A 360 18.24 -3.08 -0.23
N LEU A 361 19.35 -2.64 -0.82
CA LEU A 361 20.70 -2.90 -0.32
C LEU A 361 20.91 -2.27 1.06
N VAL A 362 20.61 -0.97 1.21
CA VAL A 362 20.75 -0.24 2.48
C VAL A 362 19.78 -0.78 3.53
N SER A 363 18.56 -1.17 3.15
CA SER A 363 17.61 -1.75 4.10
C SER A 363 18.06 -3.13 4.60
N ALA A 364 18.72 -3.91 3.76
CA ALA A 364 19.22 -5.23 4.12
C ALA A 364 20.57 -5.18 4.85
N VAL A 365 21.43 -4.22 4.48
CA VAL A 365 22.79 -4.02 4.98
C VAL A 365 22.98 -2.52 5.27
N PRO A 366 22.47 -2.04 6.43
CA PRO A 366 22.42 -0.62 6.77
C PRO A 366 23.74 0.02 7.15
#